data_AF-A0A645IWQ7-F1
#
_entry.id   AF-A0A645IWQ7-F1
#
_cell.length_a   1.000
_cell.length_b   1.000
_cell.length_c   1.000
_cell.angle_alpha   90.00
_cell.angle_beta   90.00
_cell.angle_gamma   90.00
#
_symmetry.space_group_name_H-M   'P 1'
#
loop_
_entity.id
_entity.type
_entity.pdbx_description
1 polymer ?
#
loop_
_entity_poly.entity_id
_entity_poly.type
_entity_poly.pdbx_seq_one_letter_code
_entity_poly.pdbx_strand_id
1 'polypeptide(L)' 'MLGFGAGMGMPNMKRCSDSFQIVSALGTGTSITMDFNL' A
#
# COMPACT_ATOMS: atom_id res chain seq x y z
N MET A 1 6.90 -19.19 -6.39
CA MET A 1 6.77 -17.82 -6.95
C MET A 1 5.89 -17.04 -6.00
N LEU A 2 6.45 -16.11 -5.21
CA LEU A 2 5.65 -15.31 -4.27
C LEU A 2 5.05 -14.13 -5.03
N GLY A 3 3.91 -14.40 -5.68
CA GLY A 3 3.15 -13.44 -6.46
C GLY A 3 2.34 -12.48 -5.58
N PHE A 4 1.78 -11.47 -6.25
CA PHE A 4 0.84 -10.47 -5.73
C PHE A 4 -0.17 -11.09 -4.74
N GLY A 5 -0.09 -10.72 -3.46
CA GLY A 5 -0.96 -11.24 -2.38
C GLY A 5 -0.28 -12.02 -1.26
N ALA A 6 1.01 -12.39 -1.38
CA ALA A 6 1.74 -13.10 -0.32
C ALA A 6 2.14 -12.22 0.90
N GLY A 7 1.61 -11.01 1.02
CA GLY A 7 1.89 -10.11 2.16
C GLY A 7 3.25 -9.41 2.16
N MET A 8 4.09 -9.59 1.13
CA MET A 8 5.46 -9.05 1.12
C MET A 8 5.61 -7.66 0.47
N GLY A 9 4.65 -7.21 -0.35
CA GLY A 9 4.74 -5.92 -1.04
C GLY A 9 4.35 -4.73 -0.17
N MET A 10 3.30 -4.86 0.63
CA MET A 10 2.75 -3.78 1.46
C MET A 10 3.71 -3.29 2.56
N PRO A 11 4.45 -4.16 3.26
CA PRO A 11 5.49 -3.71 4.19
C PRO A 11 6.62 -2.93 3.51
N ASN A 12 7.00 -3.32 2.28
CA ASN A 12 8.02 -2.61 1.51
C ASN A 12 7.55 -1.20 1.09
N MET A 13 6.31 -1.08 0.62
CA MET A 13 5.72 0.19 0.21
C MET A 13 5.62 1.18 1.40
N LYS A 14 5.24 0.69 2.59
CA LYS A 14 5.25 1.50 3.82
C LYS A 14 6.66 1.94 4.23
N ARG A 15 7.67 1.07 4.08
CA ARG A 15 9.06 1.39 4.45
C ARG A 15 9.68 2.45 3.54
N CYS A 16 9.25 2.52 2.29
CA CYS A 16 9.82 3.40 1.28
C CYS A 16 9.17 4.79 1.24
N SER A 17 8.00 4.98 1.85
CA SER A 17 7.23 6.24 1.82
C SER A 17 7.28 6.96 3.16
N ASP A 18 7.20 8.29 3.14
CA ASP A 18 7.12 9.11 4.35
C ASP A 18 5.72 9.04 4.97
N SER A 19 4.70 9.00 4.12
CA SER A 19 3.31 8.83 4.48
C SER A 19 2.70 7.68 3.69
N PHE A 20 1.92 6.85 4.37
CA PHE A 20 1.27 5.68 3.78
C PHE A 20 -0.15 5.56 4.34
N GLN A 21 -1.16 5.67 3.48
CA GLN A 21 -2.58 5.60 3.83
C GLN A 21 -3.31 4.57 2.98
N ILE A 22 -4.17 3.77 3.61
CA ILE A 22 -5.05 2.80 2.93
C ILE A 22 -6.48 3.12 3.31
N VAL A 23 -7.33 3.34 2.32
CA VAL A 23 -8.77 3.51 2.48
C VAL A 23 -9.44 2.41 1.68
N SER A 24 -10.32 1.64 2.30
CA SER A 24 -11.08 0.58 1.63
C SER A 24 -12.55 0.71 2.00
N ALA A 25 -13.41 0.62 0.99
CA ALA A 25 -14.86 0.66 1.17
C ALA A 25 -15.50 -0.47 0.36
N LEU A 26 -16.45 -1.18 0.98
CA LEU A 26 -17.14 -2.30 0.36
C LEU A 26 -17.90 -1.84 -0.88
N GLY A 27 -17.65 -2.47 -2.03
CA GLY A 27 -18.26 -2.11 -3.30
C GLY A 27 -17.60 -0.93 -4.04
N THR A 28 -16.64 -0.23 -3.41
CA THR A 28 -15.88 0.87 -4.04
C THR A 28 -14.44 0.48 -4.36
N GLY A 29 -13.90 -0.49 -3.63
CA GLY A 29 -12.53 -0.98 -3.79
C GLY A 29 -11.59 -0.42 -2.72
N THR A 30 -10.28 -0.53 -2.98
CA THR A 30 -9.22 -0.11 -2.07
C THR A 30 -8.33 0.92 -2.75
N SER A 31 -8.17 2.07 -2.10
CA SER A 31 -7.26 3.14 -2.50
C SER A 31 -6.05 3.16 -1.56
N ILE A 32 -4.86 3.21 -2.15
CA ILE A 32 -3.59 3.32 -1.42
C ILE A 32 -2.94 4.63 -1.84
N THR A 33 -2.63 5.48 -0.89
CA THR A 33 -1.93 6.76 -1.10
C THR A 33 -0.58 6.70 -0.42
N MET A 34 0.46 7.14 -1.13
CA MET A 34 1.83 7.21 -0.63
C MET A 34 2.39 8.59 -0.94
N ASP A 35 2.95 9.25 0.06
CA ASP A 35 3.63 10.53 -0.12
C ASP A 35 5.13 10.38 0.16
N PHE A 36 5.92 11.13 -0.62
CA PHE A 36 7.37 11.18 -0.53
C PHE A 36 7.80 12.64 -0.43
N ASN A 37 8.43 13.00 0.68
CA ASN A 37 8.98 14.33 0.91
C ASN A 37 10.44 14.34 0.41
N LEU A 38 10.69 15.06 -0.68
CA LEU A 38 12.03 15.23 -1.29
C LEU A 38 12.75 16.46 -0.73
#